data_AF-A0A6B1EWH0-F1
#
_entry.id   AF-A0A6B1EWH0-F1
#
_cell.length_a   1.000
_cell.length_b   1.000
_cell.length_c   1.000
_cell.angle_alpha   90.00
_cell.angle_beta   90.00
_cell.angle_gamma   90.00
#
_symmetry.space_group_name_H-M   'P 1'
#
loop_
_entity.id
_entity.type
_entity.pdbx_description
1 polymer ?
#
loop_
_entity_poly.entity_id
_entity_poly.type
_entity_poly.pdbx_seq_one_letter_code
_entity_poly.pdbx_strand_id
1 'polypeptide(L)'
;MRDEPYRWIEAIQDRRDYIEDELRLGSPVVGVTYDAGMMLLTVSKGQRKIFEVHDRIALSAIGHPADIERLRMLVTDTASVQGFQNATEDINLHRLTNYTLAPAFKQAFESIAGEAYIIKMLLAELGSASGKSQFIGINFDGIVRTDPSFAVIGGTEVIETGMQKYLTAAKTDADRDLTNAFRLALETWAIGKELSSREPEETESEETQIDTTQMYEVIETAREDGQIEVGVLETAQHGTSKFRLLTSQEIEDALS
;
A
#
# COMPACT_ATOMS: atom_id res chain seq x y z
N MET A 1 -35.07 -5.80 25.15
CA MET A 1 -33.78 -5.07 25.33
C MET A 1 -32.59 -6.04 25.40
N ARG A 2 -32.58 -7.08 24.54
CA ARG A 2 -31.43 -7.99 24.36
C ARG A 2 -30.86 -7.94 22.94
N ASP A 3 -31.48 -7.17 22.04
CA ASP A 3 -31.20 -7.20 20.59
C ASP A 3 -30.27 -6.08 20.11
N GLU A 4 -30.04 -5.03 20.92
CA GLU A 4 -29.19 -3.90 20.53
C GLU A 4 -27.71 -4.25 20.33
N PRO A 5 -27.07 -5.09 21.17
CA PRO A 5 -25.68 -5.50 20.95
C PRO A 5 -25.50 -6.37 19.70
N TYR A 6 -26.48 -7.23 19.39
CA TYR A 6 -26.42 -8.13 18.22
C TYR A 6 -26.52 -7.36 16.90
N ARG A 7 -27.43 -6.39 16.82
CA ARG A 7 -27.56 -5.52 15.64
C ARG A 7 -26.30 -4.70 15.35
N TRP A 8 -25.58 -4.32 16.40
CA TRP A 8 -24.32 -3.60 16.24
C TRP A 8 -23.21 -4.49 15.69
N ILE A 9 -23.11 -5.75 16.15
CA ILE A 9 -22.15 -6.73 15.63
C ILE A 9 -22.45 -7.04 14.15
N GLU A 10 -23.71 -7.32 13.83
CA GLU A 10 -24.17 -7.59 12.46
C GLU A 10 -23.87 -6.40 11.53
N ALA A 11 -24.21 -5.17 11.94
CA ALA A 11 -23.91 -3.97 11.14
C ALA A 11 -22.41 -3.74 10.90
N ILE A 12 -21.55 -4.12 11.84
CA ILE A 12 -20.08 -4.03 11.67
C ILE A 12 -19.58 -5.11 10.70
N GLN A 13 -20.15 -6.32 10.78
CA GLN A 13 -19.82 -7.41 9.85
C GLN A 13 -20.26 -7.05 8.43
N ASP A 14 -21.53 -6.66 8.24
CA ASP A 14 -22.05 -6.22 6.95
C ASP A 14 -21.21 -5.08 6.34
N ARG A 15 -20.78 -4.14 7.19
CA ARG A 15 -19.91 -3.04 6.77
C ARG A 15 -18.52 -3.51 6.36
N ARG A 16 -17.92 -4.46 7.09
CA ARG A 16 -16.63 -5.06 6.73
C ARG A 16 -16.74 -5.76 5.39
N ASP A 17 -17.74 -6.61 5.22
CA ASP A 17 -17.95 -7.40 4.01
C ASP A 17 -18.16 -6.47 2.80
N TYR A 18 -18.99 -5.42 2.97
CA TYR A 18 -19.18 -4.39 1.95
C TYR A 18 -17.87 -3.70 1.55
N ILE A 19 -17.05 -3.27 2.51
CA ILE A 19 -15.78 -2.60 2.22
C ILE A 19 -14.80 -3.58 1.54
N GLU A 20 -14.72 -4.82 2.00
CA GLU A 20 -13.84 -5.83 1.40
C GLU A 20 -14.25 -6.16 -0.05
N ASP A 21 -15.54 -6.21 -0.35
CA ASP A 21 -16.04 -6.40 -1.71
C ASP A 21 -15.72 -5.21 -2.62
N GLU A 22 -15.90 -3.97 -2.14
CA GLU A 22 -15.54 -2.76 -2.89
C GLU A 22 -14.02 -2.66 -3.12
N LEU A 23 -13.21 -3.18 -2.19
CA LEU A 23 -11.75 -3.19 -2.32
C LEU A 23 -11.19 -4.36 -3.11
N ARG A 24 -11.95 -5.47 -3.26
CA ARG A 24 -11.49 -6.76 -3.80
C ARG A 24 -10.71 -6.61 -5.11
N LEU A 25 -11.28 -5.89 -6.07
CA LEU A 25 -10.71 -5.71 -7.42
C LEU A 25 -9.69 -4.56 -7.51
N GLY A 26 -9.46 -3.85 -6.40
CA GLY A 26 -8.50 -2.77 -6.33
C GLY A 26 -7.09 -3.26 -6.69
N SER A 27 -6.41 -2.55 -7.60
CA SER A 27 -5.04 -2.88 -7.98
C SER A 27 -4.14 -2.86 -6.73
N PRO A 28 -3.49 -3.97 -6.35
CA PRO A 28 -2.69 -4.03 -5.14
C PRO A 28 -1.53 -3.03 -5.17
N VAL A 29 -0.96 -2.76 -4.00
CA VAL A 29 0.26 -1.96 -3.88
C VAL A 29 1.30 -2.76 -3.12
N VAL A 30 2.52 -2.76 -3.65
CA VAL A 30 3.66 -3.46 -3.08
C VAL A 30 4.72 -2.44 -2.68
N GLY A 31 5.27 -2.58 -1.47
CA GLY A 31 6.40 -1.82 -0.98
C GLY A 31 7.58 -2.74 -0.67
N VAL A 32 8.77 -2.42 -1.18
CA VAL A 32 10.01 -3.19 -0.94
C VAL A 32 11.20 -2.27 -0.72
N THR A 33 12.12 -2.65 0.16
CA THR A 33 13.44 -2.01 0.27
C THR A 33 14.41 -2.51 -0.80
N TYR A 34 15.32 -1.64 -1.21
CA TYR A 34 16.43 -1.95 -2.11
C TYR A 34 17.67 -1.13 -1.71
N ASP A 35 18.83 -1.39 -2.31
CA ASP A 35 20.12 -0.90 -1.82
C ASP A 35 20.20 0.63 -1.71
N ALA A 36 19.53 1.37 -2.61
CA ALA A 36 19.54 2.83 -2.61
C ALA A 36 18.38 3.47 -1.81
N GLY A 37 17.39 2.67 -1.36
CA GLY A 37 16.24 3.18 -0.63
C GLY A 37 15.00 2.27 -0.61
N MET A 38 13.84 2.83 -0.93
CA MET A 38 12.54 2.14 -0.83
C MET A 38 11.71 2.36 -2.08
N MET A 39 10.92 1.37 -2.48
CA MET A 39 10.06 1.41 -3.66
C MET A 39 8.60 1.14 -3.25
N LEU A 40 7.66 1.84 -3.88
CA LEU A 40 6.25 1.50 -3.97
C LEU A 40 5.92 1.21 -5.44
N LEU A 41 5.22 0.11 -5.70
CA LEU A 41 4.79 -0.32 -7.04
C LEU A 41 3.30 -0.65 -7.04
N THR A 42 2.60 -0.20 -8.08
CA THR A 42 1.21 -0.58 -8.38
C THR A 42 0.96 -0.43 -9.88
N VAL A 43 -0.21 -0.86 -10.36
CA VAL A 43 -0.71 -0.51 -11.70
C VAL A 43 -1.89 0.41 -11.56
N SER A 44 -1.86 1.54 -12.27
CA SER A 44 -2.91 2.56 -12.27
C SER A 44 -3.67 2.59 -13.60
N LYS A 45 -4.98 2.88 -13.55
CA LYS A 45 -5.84 3.08 -14.72
C LYS A 45 -6.30 4.54 -14.75
N GLY A 46 -5.45 5.42 -15.30
CA GLY A 46 -5.76 6.84 -15.49
C GLY A 46 -5.27 7.75 -14.38
N GLN A 47 -5.79 7.61 -13.15
CA GLN A 47 -5.36 8.45 -12.02
C GLN A 47 -4.19 7.84 -11.26
N ARG A 48 -3.25 8.70 -10.88
CA ARG A 48 -2.07 8.35 -10.10
C ARG A 48 -2.46 7.81 -8.73
N LYS A 49 -1.69 6.83 -8.22
CA LYS A 49 -1.91 6.21 -6.91
C LYS A 49 -0.76 6.40 -5.93
N ILE A 50 0.45 6.73 -6.39
CA ILE A 50 1.60 6.95 -5.52
C ILE A 50 1.85 8.46 -5.39
N PHE A 51 2.11 8.95 -4.19
CA PHE A 51 2.25 10.37 -3.90
C PHE A 51 3.37 10.64 -2.92
N GLU A 52 3.99 11.81 -3.06
CA GLU A 52 4.81 12.39 -2.01
C GLU A 52 3.90 12.97 -0.93
N VAL A 53 4.22 12.72 0.33
CA VAL A 53 3.56 13.35 1.50
C VAL A 53 4.48 14.40 2.11
N HIS A 54 5.77 14.07 2.21
CA HIS A 54 6.80 14.92 2.77
C HIS A 54 8.18 14.46 2.25
N ASP A 55 9.24 15.23 2.53
CA ASP A 55 10.62 15.02 2.09
C ASP A 55 11.09 13.56 2.07
N ARG A 56 10.67 12.72 3.02
CA ARG A 56 11.10 11.32 3.15
C ARG A 56 9.94 10.34 3.25
N ILE A 57 8.72 10.79 2.94
CA ILE A 57 7.50 10.02 3.12
C ILE A 57 6.75 9.94 1.80
N ALA A 58 6.51 8.71 1.35
CA ALA A 58 5.66 8.40 0.21
C ALA A 58 4.41 7.65 0.67
N LEU A 59 3.36 7.73 -0.13
CA LEU A 59 2.05 7.15 0.15
C LEU A 59 1.47 6.54 -1.11
N SER A 60 0.78 5.43 -0.94
CA SER A 60 -0.10 4.87 -1.95
C SER A 60 -1.34 4.26 -1.28
N ALA A 61 -2.39 4.03 -2.05
CA ALA A 61 -3.66 3.56 -1.51
C ALA A 61 -4.44 2.72 -2.54
N ILE A 62 -5.37 1.92 -2.02
CA ILE A 62 -6.47 1.31 -2.78
C ILE A 62 -7.79 1.76 -2.16
N GLY A 63 -8.84 1.92 -2.97
CA GLY A 63 -10.12 2.40 -2.46
C GLY A 63 -10.84 3.37 -3.36
N HIS A 64 -11.89 3.96 -2.80
CA HIS A 64 -12.68 4.96 -3.47
C HIS A 64 -11.86 6.25 -3.67
N PRO A 65 -11.81 6.84 -4.88
CA PRO A 65 -10.94 7.99 -5.17
C PRO A 65 -11.15 9.20 -4.25
N ALA A 66 -12.40 9.45 -3.84
CA ALA A 66 -12.70 10.56 -2.93
C ALA A 66 -12.12 10.34 -1.52
N ASP A 67 -12.11 9.10 -1.02
CA ASP A 67 -11.56 8.76 0.29
C ASP A 67 -10.03 8.83 0.27
N ILE A 68 -9.43 8.31 -0.82
CA ILE A 68 -7.99 8.40 -1.07
C ILE A 68 -7.56 9.87 -1.05
N GLU A 69 -8.21 10.73 -1.83
CA GLU A 69 -7.82 12.13 -1.92
C GLU A 69 -8.05 12.89 -0.60
N ARG A 70 -9.18 12.62 0.08
CA ARG A 70 -9.48 13.20 1.39
C ARG A 70 -8.39 12.88 2.42
N LEU A 71 -7.98 11.62 2.50
CA LEU A 71 -6.97 11.18 3.47
C LEU A 71 -5.54 11.55 3.05
N ARG A 72 -5.27 11.63 1.75
CA ARG A 72 -4.02 12.18 1.22
C ARG A 72 -3.86 13.66 1.60
N MET A 73 -4.91 14.47 1.46
CA MET A 73 -4.89 15.86 1.92
C MET A 73 -4.69 15.94 3.43
N LEU A 74 -5.44 15.16 4.22
CA LEU A 74 -5.29 15.12 5.68
C LEU A 74 -3.85 14.85 6.12
N VAL A 75 -3.19 13.84 5.54
CA VAL A 75 -1.81 13.49 5.93
C VAL A 75 -0.81 14.54 5.45
N THR A 76 -0.99 15.10 4.25
CA THR A 76 -0.11 16.14 3.70
C THR A 76 -0.18 17.42 4.52
N ASP A 77 -1.39 17.85 4.89
CA ASP A 77 -1.61 19.02 5.74
C ASP A 77 -1.03 18.81 7.13
N THR A 78 -1.26 17.63 7.72
CA THR A 78 -0.75 17.29 9.05
C THR A 78 0.79 17.25 9.06
N ALA A 79 1.41 16.64 8.04
CA ALA A 79 2.86 16.63 7.89
C ALA A 79 3.41 18.05 7.73
N SER A 80 2.76 18.89 6.93
CA SER A 80 3.14 20.29 6.74
C SER A 80 3.09 21.09 8.04
N VAL A 81 2.04 20.92 8.84
CA VAL A 81 1.92 21.56 10.16
C VAL A 81 3.00 21.07 11.12
N GLN A 82 3.25 19.76 11.15
CA GLN A 82 4.31 19.18 12.01
C GLN A 82 5.71 19.65 11.62
N GLY A 83 5.97 19.79 10.32
CA GLY A 83 7.23 20.30 9.77
C GLY A 83 7.45 21.79 10.01
N PHE A 84 6.37 22.57 10.16
CA PHE A 84 6.46 23.97 10.57
C PHE A 84 6.71 24.12 12.08
N GLN A 85 6.11 23.25 12.90
CA GLN A 85 6.18 23.33 14.36
C GLN A 85 7.46 22.71 14.96
N ASN A 86 8.04 21.71 14.30
CA ASN A 86 9.25 21.02 14.75
C ASN A 86 10.37 21.17 13.71
N ALA A 87 11.58 20.68 14.00
CA ALA A 87 12.58 20.54 12.93
C ALA A 87 12.04 19.55 11.90
N THR A 88 12.30 19.78 10.61
CA THR A 88 11.86 18.91 9.49
C THR A 88 12.26 17.44 9.67
N GLU A 89 13.31 17.18 10.47
CA GLU A 89 13.82 15.85 10.83
C GLU A 89 12.96 15.11 11.88
N ASP A 90 12.03 15.79 12.55
CA ASP A 90 11.18 15.23 13.63
C ASP A 90 9.82 14.71 13.13
N ILE A 91 9.53 14.81 11.84
CA ILE A 91 8.34 14.17 11.25
C ILE A 91 8.59 12.68 11.19
N ASN A 92 7.88 11.96 12.04
CA ASN A 92 7.94 10.51 12.12
C ASN A 92 6.62 9.94 11.59
N LEU A 93 6.70 9.09 10.56
CA LEU A 93 5.52 8.45 9.96
C LEU A 93 4.69 7.70 11.01
N HIS A 94 5.34 7.12 12.02
CA HIS A 94 4.67 6.49 13.15
C HIS A 94 3.68 7.44 13.86
N ARG A 95 4.03 8.72 14.01
CA ARG A 95 3.15 9.69 14.66
C ARG A 95 1.97 10.07 13.76
N LEU A 96 2.22 10.35 12.49
CA LEU A 96 1.17 10.63 11.50
C LEU A 96 0.18 9.47 11.45
N THR A 97 0.67 8.25 11.38
CA THR A 97 -0.19 7.07 11.32
C THR A 97 -0.95 6.84 12.63
N ASN A 98 -0.27 6.73 13.78
CA ASN A 98 -0.93 6.29 15.01
C ASN A 98 -1.80 7.36 15.69
N TYR A 99 -1.53 8.64 15.46
CA TYR A 99 -2.29 9.73 16.10
C TYR A 99 -3.22 10.47 15.15
N THR A 100 -3.09 10.30 13.83
CA THR A 100 -3.94 10.99 12.84
C THR A 100 -4.74 10.01 12.01
N LEU A 101 -4.08 9.15 11.24
CA LEU A 101 -4.77 8.27 10.30
C LEU A 101 -5.53 7.14 10.98
N ALA A 102 -4.87 6.33 11.82
CA ALA A 102 -5.51 5.17 12.44
C ALA A 102 -6.74 5.56 13.30
N PRO A 103 -6.71 6.64 14.12
CA PRO A 103 -7.91 7.11 14.81
C PRO A 103 -9.02 7.57 13.85
N ALA A 104 -8.69 8.26 12.75
CA ALA A 104 -9.68 8.71 11.78
C ALA A 104 -10.36 7.55 11.05
N PHE A 105 -9.60 6.52 10.67
CA PHE A 105 -10.11 5.29 10.06
C PHE A 105 -11.02 4.56 11.02
N LYS A 106 -10.53 4.31 12.24
CA LYS A 106 -11.29 3.59 13.27
C LYS A 106 -12.60 4.29 13.60
N GLN A 107 -12.57 5.62 13.78
CA GLN A 107 -13.76 6.40 14.05
C GLN A 107 -14.78 6.33 12.91
N ALA A 108 -14.34 6.40 11.65
CA ALA A 108 -15.23 6.29 10.50
C ALA A 108 -15.84 4.87 10.40
N PHE A 109 -15.03 3.84 10.60
CA PHE A 109 -15.47 2.44 10.55
C PHE A 109 -16.52 2.11 11.63
N GLU A 110 -16.26 2.49 12.89
CA GLU A 110 -17.14 2.21 14.04
C GLU A 110 -18.41 3.10 14.09
N SER A 111 -18.51 4.11 13.21
CA SER A 111 -19.64 5.02 13.18
C SER A 111 -20.92 4.36 12.66
N ILE A 112 -21.96 4.32 13.49
CA ILE A 112 -23.27 3.71 13.14
C ILE A 112 -24.01 4.52 12.07
N ALA A 113 -23.87 5.84 12.06
CA ALA A 113 -24.62 6.75 11.20
C ALA A 113 -23.76 7.45 10.13
N GLY A 114 -22.43 7.30 10.20
CA GLY A 114 -21.49 7.93 9.27
C GLY A 114 -21.05 6.97 8.17
N GLU A 115 -20.59 7.57 7.06
CA GLU A 115 -19.91 6.86 5.98
C GLU A 115 -18.55 6.32 6.47
N ALA A 116 -18.28 5.05 6.18
CA ALA A 116 -16.95 4.48 6.35
C ALA A 116 -16.09 4.82 5.13
N TYR A 117 -14.78 4.95 5.34
CA TYR A 117 -13.86 5.05 4.23
C TYR A 117 -13.69 3.69 3.55
N ILE A 118 -13.87 3.64 2.24
CA ILE A 118 -13.55 2.46 1.43
C ILE A 118 -12.09 2.62 1.01
N ILE A 119 -11.14 2.28 1.89
CA ILE A 119 -9.72 2.54 1.64
C ILE A 119 -8.79 1.63 2.45
N LYS A 120 -7.66 1.27 1.86
CA LYS A 120 -6.43 0.89 2.58
C LYS A 120 -5.27 1.77 2.12
N MET A 121 -4.35 2.07 3.02
CA MET A 121 -3.19 2.93 2.73
C MET A 121 -1.88 2.22 3.03
N LEU A 122 -0.88 2.45 2.19
CA LEU A 122 0.48 2.01 2.38
C LEU A 122 1.40 3.23 2.33
N LEU A 123 2.11 3.48 3.42
CA LEU A 123 3.06 4.57 3.54
C LEU A 123 4.48 4.01 3.67
N ALA A 124 5.44 4.73 3.11
CA ALA A 124 6.86 4.41 3.21
C ALA A 124 7.60 5.61 3.80
N GLU A 125 8.44 5.37 4.79
CA GLU A 125 9.33 6.37 5.39
C GLU A 125 10.77 5.93 5.21
N LEU A 126 11.56 6.77 4.52
CA LEU A 126 12.99 6.59 4.41
C LEU A 126 13.68 7.22 5.63
N GLY A 127 14.35 6.40 6.45
CA GLY A 127 15.05 6.87 7.64
C GLY A 127 16.17 7.86 7.33
N SER A 128 16.37 8.87 8.17
CA SER A 128 17.57 9.76 8.14
C SER A 128 18.83 9.01 8.58
N ALA A 129 19.99 9.68 8.67
CA ALA A 129 21.26 9.04 9.05
C ALA A 129 21.21 8.23 10.37
N SER A 130 20.34 8.61 11.31
CA SER A 130 20.07 7.88 12.55
C SER A 130 18.63 7.34 12.67
N GLY A 131 17.81 7.57 11.64
CA GLY A 131 16.40 7.16 11.61
C GLY A 131 16.22 5.75 11.06
N LYS A 132 15.07 5.13 11.35
CA LYS A 132 14.71 3.82 10.79
C LYS A 132 13.83 4.00 9.56
N SER A 133 14.14 3.26 8.50
CA SER A 133 13.22 3.10 7.38
C SER A 133 12.12 2.11 7.74
N GLN A 134 10.89 2.37 7.31
CA GLN A 134 9.75 1.49 7.58
C GLN A 134 8.62 1.70 6.58
N PHE A 135 7.91 0.61 6.30
CA PHE A 135 6.61 0.65 5.67
C PHE A 135 5.52 0.59 6.74
N ILE A 136 4.43 1.32 6.54
CA ILE A 136 3.25 1.29 7.39
C ILE A 136 2.00 1.09 6.54
N GLY A 137 1.35 -0.06 6.71
CA GLY A 137 0.04 -0.35 6.14
C GLY A 137 -1.07 0.00 7.13
N ILE A 138 -2.15 0.62 6.64
CA ILE A 138 -3.35 0.95 7.42
C ILE A 138 -4.56 0.32 6.73
N ASN A 139 -5.23 -0.58 7.44
CA ASN A 139 -6.48 -1.20 6.98
C ASN A 139 -7.69 -0.28 7.22
N PHE A 140 -8.80 -0.50 6.52
CA PHE A 140 -10.02 0.33 6.60
C PHE A 140 -10.60 0.45 8.02
N ASP A 141 -10.37 -0.54 8.88
CA ASP A 141 -10.80 -0.57 10.29
C ASP A 141 -9.83 0.14 11.26
N GLY A 142 -8.75 0.73 10.72
CA GLY A 142 -7.72 1.44 11.48
C GLY A 142 -6.63 0.54 12.05
N ILE A 143 -6.60 -0.76 11.71
CA ILE A 143 -5.48 -1.64 12.09
C ILE A 143 -4.22 -1.21 11.33
N VAL A 144 -3.12 -1.04 12.08
CA VAL A 144 -1.81 -0.63 11.56
C VAL A 144 -0.86 -1.82 11.58
N ARG A 145 -0.16 -2.04 10.46
CA ARG A 145 0.95 -3.00 10.35
C ARG A 145 2.22 -2.26 9.95
N THR A 146 3.37 -2.65 10.50
CA THR A 146 4.66 -2.00 10.25
C THR A 146 5.72 -3.05 9.96
N ASP A 147 6.52 -2.84 8.92
CA ASP A 147 7.64 -3.73 8.55
C ASP A 147 8.80 -2.91 7.96
N PRO A 148 10.06 -3.21 8.33
CA PRO A 148 11.23 -2.46 7.85
C PRO A 148 11.70 -2.85 6.44
N SER A 149 11.23 -3.96 5.87
CA SER A 149 11.73 -4.55 4.63
C SER A 149 10.71 -4.54 3.49
N PHE A 150 9.46 -4.87 3.77
CA PHE A 150 8.41 -4.88 2.75
C PHE A 150 7.02 -4.73 3.35
N ALA A 151 6.06 -4.27 2.57
CA ALA A 151 4.64 -4.30 2.94
C ALA A 151 3.76 -4.35 1.71
N VAL A 152 2.53 -4.79 1.89
CA VAL A 152 1.54 -4.88 0.81
C VAL A 152 0.19 -4.42 1.31
N ILE A 153 -0.60 -3.87 0.39
CA ILE A 153 -2.05 -3.72 0.57
C ILE A 153 -2.74 -4.33 -0.63
N GLY A 154 -3.79 -5.10 -0.36
CA GLY A 154 -4.61 -5.80 -1.35
C GLY A 154 -6.08 -5.73 -0.97
N GLY A 155 -6.98 -6.16 -1.86
CA GLY A 155 -8.41 -6.03 -1.63
C GLY A 155 -8.89 -6.70 -0.33
N THR A 156 -8.38 -7.90 -0.05
CA THR A 156 -8.74 -8.72 1.13
C THR A 156 -7.49 -9.20 1.89
N GLU A 157 -7.66 -9.67 3.13
CA GLU A 157 -6.55 -10.22 3.92
C GLU A 157 -5.94 -11.49 3.28
N VAL A 158 -6.75 -12.28 2.59
CA VAL A 158 -6.28 -13.49 1.89
C VAL A 158 -5.33 -13.12 0.74
N ILE A 159 -5.68 -12.11 -0.05
CA ILE A 159 -4.83 -11.57 -1.12
C ILE A 159 -3.51 -11.05 -0.52
N GLU A 160 -3.59 -10.25 0.54
CA GLU A 160 -2.40 -9.72 1.23
C GLU A 160 -1.50 -10.83 1.79
N THR A 161 -2.10 -11.89 2.35
CA THR A 161 -1.37 -13.05 2.88
C THR A 161 -0.61 -13.78 1.78
N GLY A 162 -1.23 -13.99 0.60
CA GLY A 162 -0.56 -14.59 -0.55
C GLY A 162 0.65 -13.78 -1.02
N MET A 163 0.48 -12.46 -1.13
CA MET A 163 1.56 -11.54 -1.50
C MET A 163 2.70 -11.53 -0.45
N GLN A 164 2.37 -11.52 0.84
CA GLN A 164 3.36 -11.55 1.92
C GLN A 164 4.15 -12.87 1.96
N LYS A 165 3.49 -14.01 1.70
CA LYS A 165 4.17 -15.31 1.61
C LYS A 165 5.23 -15.30 0.52
N TYR A 166 4.91 -14.74 -0.65
CA TYR A 166 5.85 -14.63 -1.76
C TYR A 166 7.07 -13.75 -1.41
N LEU A 167 6.84 -12.55 -0.89
CA LEU A 167 7.91 -11.65 -0.45
C LEU A 167 8.79 -12.27 0.64
N THR A 168 8.20 -13.00 1.57
CA THR A 168 8.92 -13.68 2.65
C THR A 168 9.84 -14.77 2.11
N ALA A 169 9.37 -15.57 1.14
CA ALA A 169 10.18 -16.61 0.51
C ALA A 169 11.37 -16.00 -0.26
N ALA A 170 11.14 -14.92 -0.99
CA ALA A 170 12.15 -14.21 -1.77
C ALA A 170 13.18 -13.46 -0.90
N LYS A 171 12.81 -13.04 0.32
CA LYS A 171 13.67 -12.27 1.25
C LYS A 171 14.98 -12.96 1.63
N THR A 172 15.09 -14.27 1.42
CA THR A 172 16.25 -15.08 1.83
C THR A 172 17.57 -14.69 1.11
N ASP A 173 17.49 -14.02 -0.04
CA ASP A 173 18.65 -13.41 -0.72
C ASP A 173 18.68 -11.89 -0.48
N ALA A 174 19.75 -11.37 0.13
CA ALA A 174 19.86 -9.96 0.55
C ALA A 174 21.12 -9.28 -0.01
N ASP A 175 20.94 -8.64 -1.16
CA ASP A 175 21.32 -7.28 -1.58
C ASP A 175 20.54 -7.10 -2.90
N ARG A 176 19.79 -6.01 -3.06
CA ARG A 176 18.90 -5.82 -4.22
C ARG A 176 19.13 -4.47 -4.86
N ASP A 177 19.61 -4.50 -6.10
CA ASP A 177 19.56 -3.33 -6.96
C ASP A 177 18.10 -2.96 -7.34
N LEU A 178 17.94 -1.81 -7.99
CA LEU A 178 16.64 -1.29 -8.40
C LEU A 178 15.88 -2.28 -9.28
N THR A 179 16.56 -2.93 -10.22
CA THR A 179 15.94 -3.84 -11.19
C THR A 179 15.41 -5.10 -10.52
N ASN A 180 16.18 -5.72 -9.64
CA ASN A 180 15.73 -6.91 -8.91
C ASN A 180 14.61 -6.58 -7.92
N ALA A 181 14.66 -5.40 -7.28
CA ALA A 181 13.57 -4.92 -6.44
C ALA A 181 12.28 -4.65 -7.25
N PHE A 182 12.41 -4.06 -8.44
CA PHE A 182 11.30 -3.85 -9.35
C PHE A 182 10.64 -5.17 -9.77
N ARG A 183 11.44 -6.15 -10.21
CA ARG A 183 10.92 -7.47 -10.62
C ARG A 183 10.20 -8.16 -9.47
N LEU A 184 10.82 -8.22 -8.28
CA LEU A 184 10.19 -8.79 -7.10
C LEU A 184 8.85 -8.11 -6.77
N ALA A 185 8.80 -6.78 -6.83
CA ALA A 185 7.59 -6.03 -6.55
C ALA A 185 6.50 -6.25 -7.60
N LEU A 186 6.87 -6.34 -8.88
CA LEU A 186 5.95 -6.60 -9.99
C LEU A 186 5.39 -8.03 -9.95
N GLU A 187 6.22 -9.03 -9.68
CA GLU A 187 5.81 -10.42 -9.48
C GLU A 187 4.85 -10.54 -8.30
N THR A 188 5.18 -9.90 -7.18
CA THR A 188 4.28 -9.82 -6.01
C THR A 188 2.95 -9.14 -6.35
N TRP A 189 2.99 -8.06 -7.14
CA TRP A 189 1.79 -7.36 -7.59
C TRP A 189 0.91 -8.27 -8.46
N ALA A 190 1.52 -9.03 -9.38
CA ALA A 190 0.82 -9.98 -10.23
C ALA A 190 0.15 -11.09 -9.41
N ILE A 191 0.81 -11.56 -8.34
CA ILE A 191 0.20 -12.51 -7.39
C ILE A 191 -1.06 -11.93 -6.76
N GLY A 192 -0.97 -10.70 -6.24
CA GLY A 192 -2.12 -10.03 -5.65
C GLY A 192 -3.24 -9.80 -6.67
N LYS A 193 -2.88 -9.46 -7.91
CA LYS A 193 -3.84 -9.21 -8.98
C LYS A 193 -4.57 -10.48 -9.39
N GLU A 194 -3.86 -11.60 -9.50
CA GLU A 194 -4.47 -12.87 -9.88
C GLU A 194 -5.34 -13.44 -8.75
N LEU A 195 -4.92 -13.33 -7.49
CA LEU A 195 -5.77 -13.71 -6.36
C LEU A 195 -7.06 -12.87 -6.28
N SER A 196 -7.04 -11.63 -6.80
CA SER A 196 -8.23 -10.77 -6.89
C SER A 196 -9.22 -11.18 -7.98
N SER A 197 -8.77 -11.89 -9.02
CA SER A 197 -9.63 -12.38 -10.11
C SER A 197 -10.30 -13.72 -9.82
N ARG A 198 -9.82 -14.46 -8.81
CA ARG A 198 -10.42 -15.73 -8.39
C ARG A 198 -11.76 -15.53 -7.69
N GLU A 199 -12.64 -16.51 -7.82
CA GLU A 199 -13.86 -16.57 -7.03
C GLU A 199 -13.51 -16.65 -5.53
N PRO A 200 -14.31 -16.06 -4.62
CA PRO A 200 -13.98 -16.00 -3.19
C PRO A 200 -13.66 -17.37 -2.57
N GLU A 201 -14.41 -18.41 -2.98
CA GLU A 201 -14.21 -19.79 -2.51
C GLU A 201 -12.85 -20.38 -2.94
N GLU A 202 -12.31 -19.92 -4.07
CA GLU A 202 -11.01 -20.37 -4.59
C GLU A 202 -9.85 -19.56 -4.00
N THR A 203 -10.06 -18.27 -3.71
CA THR A 203 -9.05 -17.41 -3.08
C THR A 203 -8.72 -17.90 -1.67
N GLU A 204 -9.69 -18.43 -0.93
CA GLU A 204 -9.52 -18.98 0.44
C GLU A 204 -8.77 -20.32 0.51
N SER A 205 -8.52 -20.96 -0.63
CA SER A 205 -7.71 -22.19 -0.68
C SER A 205 -6.23 -21.92 -0.35
N GLU A 206 -5.53 -22.90 0.23
CA GLU A 206 -4.10 -22.75 0.58
C GLU A 206 -3.17 -22.66 -0.66
N GLU A 207 -3.70 -22.91 -1.86
CA GLU A 207 -2.98 -22.86 -3.13
C GLU A 207 -2.86 -21.41 -3.67
N THR A 208 -2.02 -20.62 -3.01
CA THR A 208 -1.61 -19.29 -3.49
C THR A 208 -0.49 -19.37 -4.55
N GLN A 209 -0.22 -20.55 -5.11
CA GLN A 209 0.81 -20.72 -6.13
C GLN A 209 0.28 -20.25 -7.48
N ILE A 210 1.02 -19.35 -8.10
CA ILE A 210 0.80 -18.88 -9.46
C ILE A 210 2.06 -19.28 -10.21
N ASP A 211 1.88 -19.97 -11.34
CA ASP A 211 3.02 -20.36 -12.15
C ASP A 211 3.57 -19.16 -12.94
N THR A 212 4.79 -19.32 -13.47
CA THR A 212 5.47 -18.26 -14.21
C THR A 212 4.69 -17.79 -15.45
N THR A 213 3.96 -18.69 -16.12
CA THR A 213 3.18 -18.36 -17.32
C THR A 213 2.00 -17.47 -16.97
N GLN A 214 1.22 -17.86 -15.96
CA GLN A 214 0.09 -17.08 -15.44
C GLN A 214 0.54 -15.68 -14.98
N MET A 215 1.70 -15.60 -14.31
CA MET A 215 2.25 -14.33 -13.87
C MET A 215 2.57 -13.40 -15.04
N TYR A 216 3.18 -13.91 -16.11
CA TYR A 216 3.43 -13.12 -17.32
C TYR A 216 2.13 -12.65 -17.99
N GLU A 217 1.12 -13.51 -18.08
CA GLU A 217 -0.19 -13.14 -18.66
C GLU A 217 -0.88 -12.02 -17.87
N VAL A 218 -0.83 -12.07 -16.54
CA VAL A 218 -1.37 -11.02 -15.66
C VAL A 218 -0.64 -9.70 -15.88
N ILE A 219 0.70 -9.72 -15.97
CA ILE A 219 1.51 -8.52 -16.19
C ILE A 219 1.21 -7.91 -17.56
N GLU A 220 1.17 -8.70 -18.63
CA GLU A 220 0.88 -8.20 -19.98
C GLU A 220 -0.51 -7.59 -20.05
N THR A 221 -1.53 -8.28 -19.52
CA THR A 221 -2.89 -7.74 -19.44
C THR A 221 -2.91 -6.40 -18.70
N ALA A 222 -2.17 -6.28 -17.60
CA ALA A 222 -2.10 -5.05 -16.81
C ALA A 222 -1.46 -3.88 -17.57
N ARG A 223 -0.52 -4.16 -18.47
CA ARG A 223 0.15 -3.16 -19.32
C ARG A 223 -0.73 -2.69 -20.48
N GLU A 224 -1.60 -3.55 -21.00
CA GLU A 224 -2.60 -3.17 -22.01
C GLU A 224 -3.67 -2.24 -21.40
N ASP A 225 -4.08 -2.55 -20.17
CA ASP A 225 -5.21 -1.92 -19.49
C ASP A 225 -4.83 -0.72 -18.60
N GLY A 226 -3.54 -0.48 -18.39
CA GLY A 226 -3.06 0.43 -17.37
C GLY A 226 -1.60 0.86 -17.55
N GLN A 227 -1.05 1.47 -16.51
CA GLN A 227 0.34 1.90 -16.45
C GLN A 227 0.96 1.41 -15.16
N ILE A 228 2.11 0.74 -15.26
CA ILE A 228 2.94 0.41 -14.09
C ILE A 228 3.42 1.74 -13.50
N GLU A 229 3.11 1.97 -12.23
CA GLU A 229 3.49 3.16 -11.49
C GLU A 229 4.49 2.76 -10.41
N VAL A 230 5.66 3.39 -10.42
CA VAL A 230 6.71 3.16 -9.45
C VAL A 230 7.17 4.47 -8.84
N GLY A 231 7.01 4.60 -7.53
CA GLY A 231 7.58 5.69 -6.73
C GLY A 231 8.72 5.16 -5.88
N VAL A 232 9.85 5.88 -5.86
CA VAL A 232 11.01 5.53 -5.03
C VAL A 232 11.34 6.63 -4.05
N LEU A 233 11.82 6.23 -2.88
CA LEU A 233 12.46 7.09 -1.90
C LEU A 233 13.96 6.78 -1.89
N GLU A 234 14.80 7.68 -2.40
CA GLU A 234 16.24 7.45 -2.59
C GLU A 234 17.11 8.29 -1.66
N THR A 235 18.07 7.65 -1.01
CA THR A 235 19.03 8.34 -0.13
C THR A 235 19.91 9.33 -0.89
N ALA A 236 20.28 8.99 -2.13
CA ALA A 236 21.16 9.78 -2.98
C ALA A 236 20.48 10.99 -3.64
N GLN A 237 19.14 11.07 -3.61
CA GLN A 237 18.41 12.14 -4.28
C GLN A 237 18.80 13.52 -3.71
N HIS A 238 19.14 14.44 -4.61
CA HIS A 238 19.50 15.81 -4.25
C HIS A 238 18.24 16.65 -3.96
N GLY A 239 18.34 17.56 -2.98
CA GLY A 239 17.22 18.35 -2.51
C GLY A 239 16.64 17.84 -1.20
N THR A 240 15.58 18.51 -0.74
CA THR A 240 14.86 18.16 0.50
C THR A 240 14.05 16.89 0.27
N SER A 241 13.32 16.83 -0.85
CA SER A 241 12.60 15.64 -1.30
C SER A 241 13.53 14.50 -1.70
N LYS A 242 13.25 13.33 -1.14
CA LYS A 242 13.83 12.04 -1.49
C LYS A 242 12.90 11.22 -2.37
N PHE A 243 11.75 11.76 -2.75
CA PHE A 243 10.77 11.07 -3.56
C PHE A 243 10.95 11.39 -5.05
N ARG A 244 10.84 10.36 -5.89
CA ARG A 244 10.64 10.55 -7.33
C ARG A 244 9.84 9.40 -7.92
N LEU A 245 9.27 9.65 -9.08
CA LEU A 245 8.76 8.60 -9.97
C LEU A 245 9.89 8.02 -10.80
N LEU A 246 9.81 6.72 -11.08
CA LEU A 246 10.55 6.17 -12.22
C LEU A 246 9.91 6.65 -13.53
N THR A 247 10.76 6.91 -14.51
CA THR A 247 10.35 7.23 -15.88
C THR A 247 9.90 5.98 -16.62
N SER A 248 9.12 6.15 -17.69
CA SER A 248 8.71 5.03 -18.56
C SER A 248 9.93 4.28 -19.12
N GLN A 249 11.04 4.97 -19.40
CA GLN A 249 12.27 4.33 -19.86
C GLN A 249 12.89 3.43 -18.77
N GLU A 250 13.01 3.93 -17.54
CA GLU A 250 13.53 3.12 -16.42
C GLU A 250 12.66 1.88 -16.16
N ILE A 251 11.34 2.00 -16.33
CA ILE A 251 10.41 0.88 -16.19
C ILE A 251 10.62 -0.15 -17.31
N GLU A 252 10.69 0.29 -18.57
CA GLU A 252 10.94 -0.62 -19.70
C GLU A 252 12.32 -1.30 -19.60
N ASP A 253 13.34 -0.57 -19.15
CA ASP A 253 14.68 -1.13 -18.92
C ASP A 253 14.66 -2.20 -17.80
N ALA A 254 13.86 -2.00 -16.75
CA ALA A 254 13.72 -2.97 -15.66
C ALA A 254 12.87 -4.20 -16.03
N LEU A 255 12.02 -4.08 -17.06
CA LEU A 255 11.24 -5.18 -17.63
C LEU A 255 12.06 -6.05 -18.59
N SER A 256 13.09 -5.48 -19.24
CA SER A 256 14.01 -6.20 -20.13
C SER A 256 14.95 -7.17 -19.41
#